data_AF-A0A0K8WFP1-F1
#
_entry.id   AF-A0A0K8WFP1-F1
#
_cell.length_a   1.000
_cell.length_b   1.000
_cell.length_c   1.000
_cell.angle_alpha   90.00
_cell.angle_beta   90.00
_cell.angle_gamma   90.00
#
_symmetry.space_group_name_H-M   'P 1'
#
loop_
_entity.id
_entity.type
_entity.pdbx_description
1 polymer ?
#
loop_
_entity_poly.entity_id
_entity_poly.type
_entity_poly.pdbx_seq_one_letter_code
_entity_poly.pdbx_strand_id
1 'polypeptide(L)'
;NLDAAGSGGRELLFRTAANSPWLINYYSRVPHPFTNVLAEELFQYNLIPSETDFRVFRNYGGMQGLDLAYAYNGYVYHTEFDSFSVFPKASLQNTGDNVLSLAKSIGNAPEMRYNMTSNYQPEYLIFYDFLGWFVLSYTLNTSIIINLVVCAAALLAITISLYFIATKSNQSSLPFTKYCLHTLIIQILSLALAAGIPLLIAYFMDIIGCSMSWFSANWLICGLYFCPAFFALGICPAIFLESTKKHVLNLNFRIQLFMHSHCLLLIILTITLTFLNIRSAYMCMLPVLFYAAALIINLITQLHYNGHWFAIPIIMSQIMPFMYFTYVAEYLFFILIPVSGRNGSSTNPDLVISLVAILITILCSGFLIPLYFLFRKARSIITCFLAVTVVFIILAATPIGAPYTPQLAPQRYSIQHTNQINHNLDGSTRINESAIYVYQQDRHIETAEGKMFRKR
;
A
#
# COMPACT_ATOMS: atom_id res chain seq x y z
N ASN A 1 -16.64 18.16 3.29
CA ASN A 1 -17.35 17.07 4.00
C ASN A 1 -16.45 16.58 5.12
N LEU A 2 -17.00 16.35 6.30
CA LEU A 2 -16.29 15.80 7.46
C LEU A 2 -17.02 14.52 7.84
N ASP A 3 -16.34 13.39 7.71
CA ASP A 3 -16.91 12.06 7.95
C ASP A 3 -16.03 11.26 8.92
N ALA A 4 -16.47 10.06 9.28
CA ALA A 4 -15.72 9.15 10.12
C ALA A 4 -16.01 7.70 9.73
N ALA A 5 -14.96 6.93 9.48
CA ALA A 5 -14.96 5.48 9.34
C ALA A 5 -14.21 4.78 10.49
N GLY A 6 -13.88 5.54 11.55
CA GLY A 6 -13.16 5.13 12.75
C GLY A 6 -13.16 6.24 13.80
N SER A 7 -12.59 5.99 14.97
CA SER A 7 -12.69 6.86 16.16
C SER A 7 -11.49 7.75 16.43
N GLY A 8 -10.84 8.31 15.40
CA GLY A 8 -9.83 9.36 15.59
C GLY A 8 -8.65 9.30 14.63
N GLY A 9 -7.46 9.61 15.15
CA GLY A 9 -6.26 9.89 14.35
C GLY A 9 -6.27 11.30 13.76
N ARG A 10 -5.46 11.52 12.72
CA ARG A 10 -5.62 12.68 11.83
C ARG A 10 -6.68 12.35 10.78
N GLU A 11 -7.54 13.29 10.44
CA GLU A 11 -8.48 13.13 9.34
C GLU A 11 -7.74 13.04 8.01
N LEU A 12 -8.00 11.98 7.27
CA LEU A 12 -7.43 11.76 5.95
C LEU A 12 -8.22 12.57 4.94
N LEU A 13 -7.56 13.38 4.13
CA LEU A 13 -8.13 13.85 2.87
C LEU A 13 -8.06 12.72 1.85
N PHE A 14 -9.21 12.15 1.53
CA PHE A 14 -9.31 10.96 0.68
C PHE A 14 -10.09 11.19 -0.60
N ARG A 15 -10.84 12.28 -0.73
CA ARG A 15 -11.46 12.68 -2.00
C ARG A 15 -11.49 14.20 -2.15
N THR A 16 -11.37 14.63 -3.39
CA THR A 16 -11.65 15.99 -3.84
C THR A 16 -12.67 15.97 -4.96
N ALA A 17 -13.37 17.08 -5.14
CA ALA A 17 -14.16 17.28 -6.34
C ALA A 17 -13.26 17.63 -7.54
N ALA A 18 -13.74 17.35 -8.76
CA ALA A 18 -13.08 17.85 -9.97
C ALA A 18 -12.88 19.38 -9.88
N ASN A 19 -11.83 19.89 -10.52
CA ASN A 19 -11.52 21.32 -10.54
C ASN A 19 -11.26 21.94 -9.15
N SER A 20 -10.77 21.15 -8.19
CA SER A 20 -10.39 21.63 -6.85
C SER A 20 -8.86 21.79 -6.60
N PRO A 21 -7.98 22.02 -7.59
CA PRO A 21 -6.54 22.01 -7.36
C PRO A 21 -6.09 23.11 -6.39
N TRP A 22 -6.74 24.27 -6.44
CA TRP A 22 -6.46 25.37 -5.52
C TRP A 22 -6.81 25.01 -4.06
N LEU A 23 -7.88 24.23 -3.83
CA LEU A 23 -8.26 23.77 -2.48
C LEU A 23 -7.17 22.90 -1.85
N ILE A 24 -6.51 22.06 -2.63
CA ILE A 24 -5.36 21.26 -2.15
C ILE A 24 -4.21 22.16 -1.69
N ASN A 25 -3.94 23.27 -2.38
CA ASN A 25 -2.89 24.21 -1.99
C ASN A 25 -3.22 24.94 -0.67
N TYR A 26 -4.49 25.15 -0.35
CA TYR A 26 -4.89 25.63 0.98
C TYR A 26 -4.81 24.51 2.02
N TYR A 27 -5.24 23.29 1.67
CA TYR A 27 -5.15 22.12 2.56
C TYR A 27 -3.71 21.77 2.93
N SER A 28 -2.74 21.91 2.04
CA SER A 28 -1.33 21.62 2.33
C SER A 28 -0.71 22.53 3.40
N ARG A 29 -1.39 23.63 3.77
CA ARG A 29 -0.93 24.64 4.72
C ARG A 29 -1.70 24.64 6.04
N VAL A 30 -2.64 23.70 6.21
CA VAL A 30 -3.34 23.56 7.50
C VAL A 30 -2.36 23.10 8.58
N PRO A 31 -2.68 23.27 9.87
CA PRO A 31 -1.79 22.89 10.96
C PRO A 31 -1.42 21.41 11.02
N HIS A 32 -2.36 20.52 10.67
CA HIS A 32 -2.21 19.07 10.81
C HIS A 32 -2.63 18.32 9.55
N PRO A 33 -1.99 18.55 8.40
CA PRO A 33 -2.42 17.93 7.16
C PRO A 33 -2.20 16.42 7.21
N PHE A 34 -3.10 15.69 6.56
CA PHE A 34 -2.93 14.27 6.30
C PHE A 34 -3.66 13.89 5.01
N THR A 35 -2.92 13.38 4.03
CA THR A 35 -3.46 13.13 2.69
C THR A 35 -2.59 12.18 1.89
N ASN A 36 -3.20 11.42 0.98
CA ASN A 36 -2.45 10.68 -0.04
C ASN A 36 -3.34 10.48 -1.27
N VAL A 37 -2.84 10.83 -2.45
CA VAL A 37 -3.55 10.63 -3.71
C VAL A 37 -3.88 9.15 -3.97
N LEU A 38 -3.09 8.21 -3.42
CA LEU A 38 -3.41 6.79 -3.47
C LEU A 38 -4.79 6.51 -2.83
N ALA A 39 -5.11 7.16 -1.71
CA ALA A 39 -6.42 7.00 -1.08
C ALA A 39 -7.52 7.42 -2.05
N GLU A 40 -7.36 8.57 -2.70
CA GLU A 40 -8.33 9.06 -3.67
C GLU A 40 -8.50 8.12 -4.86
N GLU A 41 -7.42 7.57 -5.41
CA GLU A 41 -7.50 6.59 -6.48
C GLU A 41 -8.24 5.31 -6.04
N LEU A 42 -7.96 4.80 -4.83
CA LEU A 42 -8.65 3.62 -4.28
C LEU A 42 -10.17 3.84 -4.18
N PHE A 43 -10.61 5.03 -3.76
CA PHE A 43 -12.04 5.38 -3.74
C PHE A 43 -12.62 5.58 -5.14
N GLN A 44 -11.89 6.25 -6.05
CA GLN A 44 -12.33 6.46 -7.44
C GLN A 44 -12.51 5.15 -8.21
N TYR A 45 -11.66 4.16 -7.95
CA TYR A 45 -11.76 2.82 -8.54
C TYR A 45 -12.72 1.88 -7.79
N ASN A 46 -13.49 2.38 -6.79
CA ASN A 46 -14.41 1.60 -5.96
C ASN A 46 -13.75 0.40 -5.27
N LEU A 47 -12.46 0.49 -4.96
CA LEU A 47 -11.73 -0.54 -4.21
C LEU A 47 -12.01 -0.43 -2.70
N ILE A 48 -12.48 0.73 -2.25
CA ILE A 48 -13.03 0.94 -0.91
C ILE A 48 -14.54 1.18 -1.06
N PRO A 49 -15.41 0.27 -0.56
CA PRO A 49 -16.86 0.33 -0.74
C PRO A 49 -17.51 1.31 0.26
N SER A 50 -17.14 2.58 0.21
CA SER A 50 -17.65 3.60 1.12
C SER A 50 -17.97 4.90 0.40
N GLU A 51 -19.12 5.47 0.74
CA GLU A 51 -19.62 6.73 0.22
C GLU A 51 -19.96 7.68 1.34
N THR A 52 -19.95 8.97 1.00
CA THR A 52 -20.30 10.07 1.90
C THR A 52 -21.32 10.97 1.22
N ASP A 53 -21.97 11.84 1.99
CA ASP A 53 -22.90 12.84 1.44
C ASP A 53 -22.21 13.76 0.43
N PHE A 54 -20.88 13.90 0.49
CA PHE A 54 -20.09 14.64 -0.49
C PHE A 54 -20.36 14.22 -1.93
N ARG A 55 -20.70 12.93 -2.16
CA ARG A 55 -21.07 12.42 -3.48
C ARG A 55 -22.19 13.23 -4.12
N VAL A 56 -23.20 13.64 -3.35
CA VAL A 56 -24.35 14.40 -3.88
C VAL A 56 -23.88 15.76 -4.39
N PHE A 57 -23.10 16.48 -3.57
CA PHE A 57 -22.55 17.79 -3.88
C PHE A 57 -21.55 17.75 -5.06
N ARG A 58 -20.68 16.74 -5.09
CA ARG A 58 -19.66 16.55 -6.14
C ARG A 58 -20.27 16.13 -7.47
N ASN A 59 -21.09 15.07 -7.48
CA ASN A 59 -21.54 14.44 -8.72
C ASN A 59 -22.74 15.17 -9.35
N TYR A 60 -23.62 15.76 -8.53
CA TYR A 60 -24.86 16.36 -8.99
C TYR A 60 -24.95 17.86 -8.70
N GLY A 61 -24.26 18.34 -7.66
CA GLY A 61 -24.23 19.76 -7.31
C GLY A 61 -23.17 20.58 -8.05
N GLY A 62 -22.21 19.95 -8.74
CA GLY A 62 -21.09 20.64 -9.39
C GLY A 62 -20.20 21.42 -8.41
N MET A 63 -20.27 21.11 -7.11
CA MET A 63 -19.57 21.85 -6.07
C MET A 63 -18.14 21.35 -5.90
N GLN A 64 -17.22 22.30 -5.81
CA GLN A 64 -15.85 22.04 -5.39
C GLN A 64 -15.79 21.77 -3.89
N GLY A 65 -14.86 20.93 -3.45
CA GLY A 65 -14.75 20.61 -2.03
C GLY A 65 -13.74 19.53 -1.71
N LEU A 66 -13.54 19.38 -0.40
CA LEU A 66 -12.65 18.39 0.22
C LEU A 66 -13.50 17.40 1.03
N ASP A 67 -13.16 16.12 0.95
CA ASP A 67 -13.76 15.04 1.73
C ASP A 67 -12.72 14.48 2.70
N LEU A 68 -12.97 14.69 3.99
CA LEU A 68 -12.06 14.37 5.08
C LEU A 68 -12.72 13.33 5.97
N ALA A 69 -12.00 12.27 6.33
CA ALA A 69 -12.54 11.25 7.23
C ALA A 69 -11.52 10.77 8.26
N TYR A 70 -11.98 10.57 9.48
CA TYR A 70 -11.25 9.75 10.46
C TYR A 70 -11.28 8.29 10.04
N ALA A 71 -10.15 7.60 10.11
CA ALA A 71 -10.08 6.18 9.77
C ALA A 71 -9.32 5.33 10.80
N TYR A 72 -8.74 5.96 11.82
CA TYR A 72 -8.07 5.23 12.90
C TYR A 72 -9.09 4.46 13.75
N ASN A 73 -8.72 3.27 14.24
CA ASN A 73 -9.59 2.41 15.03
C ASN A 73 -10.96 2.13 14.37
N GLY A 74 -10.94 1.69 13.11
CA GLY A 74 -12.18 1.34 12.38
C GLY A 74 -13.00 0.20 12.98
N TYR A 75 -12.50 -0.51 14.01
CA TYR A 75 -13.18 -1.63 14.67
C TYR A 75 -14.43 -1.20 15.44
N VAL A 76 -14.54 0.06 15.84
CA VAL A 76 -15.73 0.56 16.56
C VAL A 76 -16.83 1.05 15.63
N TYR A 77 -16.52 1.37 14.37
CA TYR A 77 -17.45 1.93 13.40
C TYR A 77 -18.72 1.07 13.24
N HIS A 78 -19.90 1.68 13.42
CA HIS A 78 -21.21 1.01 13.38
C HIS A 78 -21.34 -0.15 14.38
N THR A 79 -20.75 0.00 15.58
CA THR A 79 -20.91 -0.95 16.69
C THR A 79 -21.37 -0.23 17.95
N GLU A 80 -21.76 -0.97 18.98
CA GLU A 80 -22.10 -0.40 20.30
C GLU A 80 -20.91 0.32 20.98
N PHE A 81 -19.68 0.07 20.53
CA PHE A 81 -18.48 0.71 21.05
C PHE A 81 -18.20 2.09 20.44
N ASP A 82 -18.95 2.47 19.39
CA ASP A 82 -18.85 3.77 18.73
C ASP A 82 -19.38 4.87 19.64
N SER A 83 -18.52 5.36 20.53
CA SER A 83 -18.88 6.23 21.64
C SER A 83 -17.90 7.38 21.77
N PHE A 84 -18.36 8.49 22.37
CA PHE A 84 -17.50 9.65 22.59
C PHE A 84 -16.23 9.32 23.40
N SER A 85 -16.29 8.34 24.31
CA SER A 85 -15.16 7.93 25.14
C SER A 85 -13.98 7.33 24.37
N VAL A 86 -14.21 6.72 23.21
CA VAL A 86 -13.14 6.12 22.39
C VAL A 86 -12.51 7.12 21.42
N PHE A 87 -13.02 8.35 21.37
CA PHE A 87 -12.55 9.39 20.47
C PHE A 87 -11.49 10.28 21.16
N PRO A 88 -10.22 10.28 20.72
CA PRO A 88 -9.19 11.10 21.32
C PRO A 88 -9.51 12.59 21.19
N LYS A 89 -9.46 13.35 22.30
CA LYS A 89 -9.67 14.81 22.29
C LYS A 89 -8.69 15.54 21.35
N ALA A 90 -7.47 15.04 21.23
CA ALA A 90 -6.47 15.60 20.31
C ALA A 90 -6.92 15.50 18.84
N SER A 91 -7.62 14.43 18.44
CA SER A 91 -8.18 14.31 17.10
C SER A 91 -9.23 15.38 16.80
N LEU A 92 -10.11 15.67 17.78
CA LEU A 92 -11.10 16.74 17.65
C LEU A 92 -10.44 18.11 17.54
N GLN A 93 -9.42 18.36 18.36
CA GLN A 93 -8.66 19.61 18.33
C GLN A 93 -7.95 19.80 16.97
N ASN A 94 -7.24 18.77 16.49
CA ASN A 94 -6.53 18.82 15.21
C ASN A 94 -7.47 19.17 14.05
N THR A 95 -8.64 18.52 14.00
CA THR A 95 -9.63 18.78 12.96
C THR A 95 -10.26 20.16 13.13
N GLY A 96 -10.51 20.60 14.37
CA GLY A 96 -10.95 21.97 14.64
C GLY A 96 -9.96 23.01 14.12
N ASP A 97 -8.67 22.82 14.36
CA ASP A 97 -7.59 23.70 13.90
C ASP A 97 -7.48 23.70 12.37
N ASN A 98 -7.55 22.52 11.74
CA ASN A 98 -7.55 22.39 10.29
C ASN A 98 -8.76 23.06 9.64
N VAL A 99 -9.97 22.77 10.12
CA VAL A 99 -11.22 23.31 9.58
C VAL A 99 -11.29 24.82 9.79
N LEU A 100 -10.87 25.34 10.95
CA LEU A 100 -10.82 26.78 11.20
C LEU A 100 -9.82 27.48 10.27
N SER A 101 -8.65 26.87 10.07
CA SER A 101 -7.63 27.37 9.13
C SER A 101 -8.19 27.40 7.71
N LEU A 102 -8.79 26.30 7.25
CA LEU A 102 -9.41 26.20 5.92
C LEU A 102 -10.53 27.21 5.73
N ALA A 103 -11.46 27.33 6.68
CA ALA A 103 -12.59 28.24 6.58
C ALA A 103 -12.11 29.70 6.46
N LYS A 104 -11.11 30.10 7.25
CA LYS A 104 -10.50 31.42 7.15
C LYS A 104 -9.75 31.62 5.83
N SER A 105 -8.95 30.64 5.40
CA SER A 105 -8.12 30.78 4.22
C SER A 105 -8.95 30.77 2.93
N ILE A 106 -9.89 29.84 2.81
CA ILE A 106 -10.80 29.72 1.68
C ILE A 106 -11.78 30.90 1.65
N GLY A 107 -12.35 31.30 2.79
CA GLY A 107 -13.28 32.44 2.86
C GLY A 107 -12.67 33.77 2.42
N ASN A 108 -11.34 33.91 2.50
CA ASN A 108 -10.60 35.08 2.03
C ASN A 108 -9.86 34.85 0.71
N ALA A 109 -9.99 33.66 0.11
CA ALA A 109 -9.28 33.29 -1.11
C ALA A 109 -9.78 34.13 -2.30
N PRO A 110 -8.89 34.72 -3.13
CA PRO A 110 -9.30 35.42 -4.34
C PRO A 110 -10.08 34.50 -5.29
N GLU A 111 -9.78 33.19 -5.28
CA GLU A 111 -10.48 32.17 -6.07
C GLU A 111 -11.99 32.12 -5.80
N MET A 112 -12.45 32.48 -4.58
CA MET A 112 -13.87 32.56 -4.26
C MET A 112 -14.59 33.76 -4.89
N ARG A 113 -13.86 34.78 -5.34
CA ARG A 113 -14.42 35.99 -5.96
C ARG A 113 -14.61 35.85 -7.46
N TYR A 114 -13.85 34.95 -8.08
CA TYR A 114 -14.01 34.62 -9.48
C TYR A 114 -15.04 33.51 -9.59
N ASN A 115 -16.11 33.73 -10.35
CA ASN A 115 -16.86 32.59 -10.89
C ASN A 115 -15.85 31.82 -11.76
N MET A 116 -15.33 30.71 -11.25
CA MET A 116 -14.61 29.74 -12.08
C MET A 116 -15.62 29.24 -13.11
N THR A 117 -15.74 29.97 -14.21
CA THR A 117 -16.48 29.53 -15.37
C THR A 117 -15.87 28.20 -15.80
N SER A 118 -16.75 27.25 -16.05
CA SER A 118 -16.54 25.82 -16.32
C SER A 118 -15.64 25.46 -17.52
N ASN A 119 -14.82 26.40 -18.01
CA ASN A 119 -13.92 26.24 -19.14
C ASN A 119 -12.48 25.88 -18.75
N TYR A 120 -12.17 25.76 -17.46
CA TYR A 120 -10.90 25.15 -17.05
C TYR A 120 -10.96 23.64 -17.21
N GLN A 121 -10.04 23.10 -18.01
CA GLN A 121 -9.80 21.66 -18.08
C GLN A 121 -9.50 21.13 -16.68
N PRO A 122 -10.01 19.94 -16.30
CA PRO A 122 -9.74 19.37 -15.00
C PRO A 122 -8.24 19.19 -14.78
N GLU A 123 -7.70 19.98 -13.85
CA GLU A 123 -6.31 19.86 -13.43
C GLU A 123 -6.22 18.82 -12.32
N TYR A 124 -5.64 17.68 -12.68
CA TYR A 124 -5.36 16.60 -11.73
C TYR A 124 -4.08 16.91 -10.97
N LEU A 125 -4.16 16.86 -9.64
CA LEU A 125 -3.01 17.01 -8.76
C LEU A 125 -2.54 15.68 -8.23
N ILE A 126 -1.22 15.59 -8.07
CA ILE A 126 -0.56 14.62 -7.20
C ILE A 126 -0.37 15.33 -5.87
N PHE A 127 -0.88 14.74 -4.80
CA PHE A 127 -0.68 15.23 -3.46
C PHE A 127 -0.45 14.07 -2.50
N TYR A 128 0.47 14.25 -1.56
CA TYR A 128 0.70 13.28 -0.51
C TYR A 128 1.44 13.91 0.65
N ASP A 129 1.13 13.40 1.83
CA ASP A 129 1.82 13.70 3.07
C ASP A 129 3.09 12.84 3.18
N PHE A 130 4.22 13.49 3.42
CA PHE A 130 5.52 12.83 3.56
C PHE A 130 5.87 12.69 5.04
N LEU A 131 5.66 11.48 5.59
CA LEU A 131 5.90 11.12 7.01
C LEU A 131 5.14 11.96 8.06
N GLY A 132 4.09 12.69 7.67
CA GLY A 132 3.44 13.65 8.56
C GLY A 132 4.23 14.94 8.76
N TRP A 133 5.32 15.16 8.02
CA TRP A 133 6.16 16.34 8.15
C TRP A 133 5.67 17.50 7.29
N PHE A 134 5.26 17.21 6.05
CA PHE A 134 4.76 18.20 5.10
C PHE A 134 3.98 17.53 3.97
N VAL A 135 3.13 18.30 3.29
CA VAL A 135 2.42 17.86 2.09
C VAL A 135 3.13 18.36 0.83
N LEU A 136 3.41 17.44 -0.09
CA LEU A 136 3.79 17.77 -1.46
C LEU A 136 2.52 17.83 -2.31
N SER A 137 2.41 18.86 -3.15
CA SER A 137 1.32 19.00 -4.12
C SER A 137 1.86 19.62 -5.41
N TYR A 138 1.62 18.95 -6.54
CA TYR A 138 2.03 19.40 -7.86
C TYR A 138 1.13 18.84 -8.96
N THR A 139 1.20 19.43 -10.15
CA THR A 139 0.32 19.08 -11.28
C THR A 139 0.69 17.71 -11.87
N LEU A 140 -0.25 17.09 -12.58
CA LEU A 140 -0.01 15.85 -13.33
C LEU A 140 1.16 16.01 -14.33
N ASN A 141 1.22 17.13 -15.04
CA ASN A 141 2.31 17.41 -15.99
C ASN A 141 3.67 17.47 -15.29
N THR A 142 3.74 18.14 -14.13
CA THR A 142 4.95 18.16 -13.31
C THR A 142 5.33 16.76 -12.84
N SER A 143 4.36 15.92 -12.44
CA SER A 143 4.61 14.52 -12.08
C SER A 143 5.20 13.72 -13.23
N ILE A 144 4.66 13.87 -14.43
CA ILE A 144 5.17 13.19 -15.63
C ILE A 144 6.63 13.59 -15.87
N ILE A 145 6.94 14.89 -15.81
CA ILE A 145 8.31 15.40 -15.99
C ILE A 145 9.25 14.82 -14.93
N ILE A 146 8.88 14.87 -13.65
CA ILE A 146 9.70 14.33 -12.55
C ILE A 146 9.95 12.84 -12.75
N ASN A 147 8.90 12.05 -13.02
CA ASN A 147 9.02 10.62 -13.20
C ASN A 147 9.96 10.28 -14.38
N LEU A 148 9.82 10.97 -15.51
CA LEU A 148 10.66 10.74 -16.68
C LEU A 148 12.12 11.16 -16.46
N VAL A 149 12.36 12.30 -15.80
CA VAL A 149 13.71 12.79 -15.50
C VAL A 149 14.42 11.83 -14.54
N VAL A 150 13.75 11.39 -13.48
CA VAL A 150 14.32 10.43 -12.52
C VAL A 150 14.61 9.09 -13.19
N CYS A 151 13.67 8.58 -14.00
CA CYS A 151 13.89 7.35 -14.75
C CYS A 151 15.06 7.46 -15.74
N ALA A 152 15.17 8.58 -16.47
CA ALA A 152 16.27 8.82 -17.41
C ALA A 152 17.62 8.93 -16.69
N ALA A 153 17.69 9.64 -15.56
CA ALA A 153 18.89 9.74 -14.74
C ALA A 153 19.32 8.37 -14.19
N ALA A 154 18.37 7.57 -13.72
CA ALA A 154 18.61 6.21 -13.26
C ALA A 154 19.13 5.30 -14.39
N LEU A 155 18.51 5.34 -15.58
CA LEU A 155 18.97 4.59 -16.76
C LEU A 155 20.38 4.99 -17.18
N LEU A 156 20.69 6.28 -17.17
CA LEU A 156 22.03 6.78 -17.47
C LEU A 156 23.06 6.28 -16.44
N ALA A 157 22.74 6.38 -15.15
CA ALA A 157 23.60 5.89 -14.07
C ALA A 157 23.84 4.38 -14.15
N ILE A 158 22.80 3.59 -14.43
CA ILE A 158 22.91 2.14 -14.66
C ILE A 158 23.80 1.86 -15.88
N THR A 159 23.59 2.57 -16.99
CA THR A 159 24.38 2.39 -18.22
C THR A 159 25.87 2.67 -17.98
N ILE A 160 26.18 3.76 -17.28
CA ILE A 160 27.56 4.11 -16.90
C ILE A 160 28.14 3.04 -15.96
N SER A 161 27.37 2.58 -14.96
CA SER A 161 27.80 1.50 -14.06
C SER A 161 28.09 0.21 -14.81
N LEU A 162 27.23 -0.21 -15.73
CA LEU A 162 27.43 -1.41 -16.56
C LEU A 162 28.68 -1.27 -17.44
N TYR A 163 28.94 -0.09 -18.01
CA TYR A 163 30.15 0.19 -18.77
C TYR A 163 31.42 0.00 -17.93
N PHE A 164 31.45 0.53 -16.70
CA PHE A 164 32.57 0.34 -15.78
C PHE A 164 32.77 -1.11 -15.35
N ILE A 165 31.68 -1.84 -15.08
CA ILE A 165 31.75 -3.26 -14.75
C ILE A 165 32.29 -4.07 -15.94
N ALA A 166 31.81 -3.78 -17.16
CA ALA A 166 32.25 -4.45 -18.38
C ALA A 166 33.74 -4.23 -18.64
N THR A 167 34.20 -2.98 -18.61
CA THR A 167 35.62 -2.64 -18.86
C THR A 167 36.55 -3.28 -17.84
N LYS A 168 36.16 -3.34 -16.55
CA LYS A 168 36.96 -4.01 -15.51
C LYS A 168 36.95 -5.53 -15.60
N SER A 169 35.91 -6.13 -16.19
CA SER A 169 35.77 -7.58 -16.28
C SER A 169 36.73 -8.24 -17.29
N ASN A 170 37.34 -7.45 -18.19
CA ASN A 170 38.14 -7.95 -19.32
C ASN A 170 37.45 -9.03 -20.18
N GLN A 171 36.10 -9.13 -20.11
CA GLN A 171 35.32 -10.04 -20.92
C GLN A 171 34.89 -9.37 -22.22
N SER A 172 34.67 -10.18 -23.26
CA SER A 172 34.00 -9.71 -24.47
C SER A 172 32.55 -9.29 -24.16
N SER A 173 32.01 -8.38 -24.97
CA SER A 173 30.68 -7.80 -24.74
C SER A 173 29.56 -8.85 -24.68
N LEU A 174 29.64 -9.92 -25.49
CA LEU A 174 28.58 -10.92 -25.60
C LEU A 174 28.39 -11.77 -24.32
N PRO A 175 29.41 -12.41 -23.72
CA PRO A 175 29.28 -13.09 -22.43
C PRO A 175 28.76 -12.19 -21.31
N PHE A 176 29.24 -10.94 -21.24
CA PHE A 176 28.80 -9.99 -20.22
C PHE A 176 27.31 -9.65 -20.37
N THR A 177 26.85 -9.34 -21.58
CA THR A 177 25.43 -9.06 -21.87
C THR A 177 24.55 -10.29 -21.57
N LYS A 178 25.02 -11.50 -21.91
CA LYS A 178 24.30 -12.74 -21.55
C LYS A 178 24.16 -12.88 -20.03
N TYR A 179 25.20 -12.57 -19.27
CA TYR A 179 25.15 -12.63 -17.81
C TYR A 179 24.19 -11.58 -17.21
N CYS A 180 24.18 -10.36 -17.75
CA CYS A 180 23.23 -9.32 -17.36
C CYS A 180 21.78 -9.76 -17.65
N LEU A 181 21.52 -10.35 -18.82
CA LEU A 181 20.20 -10.86 -19.18
C LEU A 181 19.75 -12.00 -18.25
N HIS A 182 20.63 -12.95 -17.92
CA HIS A 182 20.32 -14.00 -16.95
C HIS A 182 20.00 -13.41 -15.58
N THR A 183 20.76 -12.42 -15.12
CA THR A 183 20.49 -11.73 -13.85
C THR A 183 19.11 -11.06 -13.85
N LEU A 184 18.74 -10.41 -14.96
CA LEU A 184 17.41 -9.81 -15.14
C LEU A 184 16.29 -10.87 -15.12
N ILE A 185 16.46 -11.99 -15.83
CA ILE A 185 15.48 -13.09 -15.84
C ILE A 185 15.29 -13.65 -14.42
N ILE A 186 16.38 -13.88 -13.68
CA ILE A 186 16.30 -14.34 -12.29
C ILE A 186 15.60 -13.29 -11.42
N GLN A 187 15.85 -12.00 -11.62
CA GLN A 187 15.17 -10.94 -10.87
C GLN A 187 13.66 -10.90 -11.17
N ILE A 188 13.26 -11.06 -12.44
CA ILE A 188 11.84 -11.15 -12.83
C ILE A 188 11.18 -12.36 -12.16
N LEU A 189 11.83 -13.53 -12.21
CA LEU A 189 11.34 -14.73 -11.52
C LEU A 189 11.20 -14.50 -10.00
N SER A 190 12.17 -13.83 -9.39
CA SER A 190 12.16 -13.53 -7.95
C SER A 190 10.99 -12.62 -7.56
N LEU A 191 10.69 -11.61 -8.38
CA LEU A 191 9.53 -10.74 -8.17
C LEU A 191 8.20 -11.47 -8.39
N ALA A 192 8.12 -12.32 -9.43
CA ALA A 192 6.94 -13.14 -9.68
C ALA A 192 6.66 -14.09 -8.51
N LEU A 193 7.69 -14.71 -7.94
CA LEU A 193 7.57 -15.54 -6.75
C LEU A 193 7.25 -14.72 -5.50
N ALA A 194 7.82 -13.51 -5.35
CA ALA A 194 7.55 -12.62 -4.22
C ALA A 194 6.10 -12.11 -4.23
N ALA A 195 5.48 -12.00 -5.39
CA ALA A 195 4.04 -11.77 -5.50
C ALA A 195 3.23 -13.06 -5.31
N GLY A 196 3.65 -14.18 -5.90
CA GLY A 196 2.90 -15.43 -5.91
C GLY A 196 2.82 -16.14 -4.55
N ILE A 197 3.94 -16.28 -3.82
CA ILE A 197 4.00 -17.06 -2.58
C ILE A 197 3.09 -16.47 -1.48
N PRO A 198 3.10 -15.16 -1.17
CA PRO A 198 2.20 -14.59 -0.16
C PRO A 198 0.72 -14.74 -0.55
N LEU A 199 0.38 -14.59 -1.84
CA LEU A 199 -0.99 -14.84 -2.32
C LEU A 199 -1.42 -16.30 -2.15
N LEU A 200 -0.52 -17.25 -2.40
CA LEU A 200 -0.76 -18.66 -2.15
C LEU A 200 -0.97 -18.94 -0.66
N ILE A 201 -0.21 -18.28 0.22
CA ILE A 201 -0.41 -18.37 1.67
C ILE A 201 -1.76 -17.79 2.07
N ALA A 202 -2.13 -16.60 1.57
CA ALA A 202 -3.44 -16.00 1.82
C ALA A 202 -4.59 -16.91 1.40
N TYR A 203 -4.49 -17.53 0.21
CA TYR A 203 -5.47 -18.50 -0.27
C TYR A 203 -5.50 -19.78 0.59
N PHE A 204 -4.33 -20.29 0.99
CA PHE A 204 -4.20 -21.46 1.86
C PHE A 204 -4.85 -21.22 3.23
N MET A 205 -4.62 -20.05 3.85
CA MET A 205 -5.22 -19.68 5.14
C MET A 205 -6.75 -19.67 5.08
N ASP A 206 -7.33 -19.22 3.97
CA ASP A 206 -8.79 -19.26 3.76
C ASP A 206 -9.31 -20.69 3.62
N ILE A 207 -8.62 -21.58 2.89
CA ILE A 207 -9.02 -22.98 2.73
C ILE A 207 -9.05 -23.73 4.08
N ILE A 208 -8.07 -23.49 4.95
CA ILE A 208 -7.99 -24.16 6.25
C ILE A 208 -8.90 -23.52 7.32
N GLY A 209 -9.74 -22.56 6.94
CA GLY A 209 -10.65 -21.86 7.85
C GLY A 209 -9.96 -20.92 8.84
N CYS A 210 -8.74 -20.47 8.52
CA CYS A 210 -7.95 -19.54 9.33
C CYS A 210 -7.79 -18.17 8.63
N SER A 211 -8.77 -17.78 7.80
CA SER A 211 -8.79 -16.46 7.18
C SER A 211 -8.89 -15.37 8.25
N MET A 212 -8.43 -14.17 7.90
CA MET A 212 -8.41 -13.02 8.80
C MET A 212 -7.69 -13.27 10.14
N SER A 213 -6.77 -14.23 10.21
CA SER A 213 -6.04 -14.55 11.45
C SER A 213 -5.29 -13.35 12.05
N TRP A 214 -4.93 -12.39 11.19
CA TRP A 214 -4.33 -11.12 11.52
C TRP A 214 -5.31 -10.04 11.98
N PHE A 215 -6.63 -10.26 11.99
CA PHE A 215 -7.63 -9.21 12.22
C PHE A 215 -7.60 -8.61 13.63
N SER A 216 -7.30 -9.41 14.66
CA SER A 216 -7.02 -8.93 16.02
C SER A 216 -5.51 -8.80 16.27
N ALA A 217 -4.74 -9.75 15.76
CA ALA A 217 -3.29 -9.85 15.90
C ALA A 217 -2.58 -9.33 14.63
N ASN A 218 -2.66 -8.02 14.38
CA ASN A 218 -2.15 -7.37 13.16
C ASN A 218 -0.67 -7.70 12.84
N TRP A 219 0.15 -8.00 13.85
CA TRP A 219 1.55 -8.37 13.69
C TRP A 219 1.76 -9.70 12.94
N LEU A 220 0.74 -10.57 12.85
CA LEU A 220 0.83 -11.82 12.09
C LEU A 220 1.06 -11.58 10.59
N ILE A 221 0.64 -10.43 10.05
CA ILE A 221 0.88 -9.99 8.67
C ILE A 221 2.38 -10.06 8.32
N CYS A 222 3.26 -9.73 9.28
CA CYS A 222 4.71 -9.75 9.08
C CYS A 222 5.22 -11.14 8.69
N GLY A 223 4.82 -12.19 9.40
CA GLY A 223 5.27 -13.55 9.10
C GLY A 223 4.46 -14.23 8.00
N LEU A 224 3.17 -13.92 7.89
CA LEU A 224 2.27 -14.50 6.89
C LEU A 224 2.52 -13.97 5.47
N TYR A 225 2.87 -12.68 5.32
CA TYR A 225 2.95 -12.06 3.98
C TYR A 225 4.28 -11.36 3.68
N PHE A 226 4.89 -10.64 4.63
CA PHE A 226 6.19 -9.98 4.38
C PHE A 226 7.37 -10.97 4.33
N CYS A 227 7.50 -11.85 5.33
CA CYS A 227 8.56 -12.88 5.36
C CYS A 227 8.58 -13.78 4.11
N PRO A 228 7.46 -14.35 3.64
CA PRO A 228 7.50 -15.18 2.44
C PRO A 228 7.85 -14.36 1.19
N ALA A 229 7.46 -13.09 1.11
CA ALA A 229 7.86 -12.20 0.03
C ALA A 229 9.38 -11.95 0.06
N PHE A 230 9.97 -11.68 1.23
CA PHE A 230 11.43 -11.55 1.39
C PHE A 230 12.19 -12.82 1.03
N PHE A 231 11.67 -13.98 1.45
CA PHE A 231 12.22 -15.28 1.08
C PHE A 231 12.24 -15.45 -0.44
N ALA A 232 11.10 -15.24 -1.10
CA ALA A 232 10.98 -15.45 -2.54
C ALA A 232 11.85 -14.47 -3.35
N LEU A 233 11.94 -13.22 -2.89
CA LEU A 233 12.76 -12.18 -3.50
C LEU A 233 14.27 -12.52 -3.40
N GLY A 234 14.69 -13.25 -2.36
CA GLY A 234 16.08 -13.56 -2.09
C GLY A 234 16.56 -14.95 -2.53
N ILE A 235 15.67 -15.95 -2.64
CA ILE A 235 16.08 -17.35 -2.81
C ILE A 235 16.64 -17.65 -4.20
N CYS A 236 15.99 -17.16 -5.27
CA CYS A 236 16.47 -17.38 -6.64
C CYS A 236 17.82 -16.68 -6.90
N PRO A 237 18.03 -15.41 -6.49
CA PRO A 237 19.33 -14.77 -6.61
C PRO A 237 20.40 -15.46 -5.76
N ALA A 238 20.07 -15.93 -4.55
CA ALA A 238 21.00 -16.68 -3.70
C ALA A 238 21.48 -17.98 -4.37
N ILE A 239 20.56 -18.76 -4.95
CA ILE A 239 20.89 -20.00 -5.67
C ILE A 239 21.74 -19.69 -6.91
N PHE A 240 21.38 -18.65 -7.66
CA PHE A 240 22.12 -18.23 -8.85
C PHE A 240 23.55 -17.74 -8.53
N LEU A 241 23.73 -16.95 -7.46
CA LEU A 241 25.06 -16.51 -7.03
C LEU A 241 25.91 -17.67 -6.51
N GLU A 242 25.28 -18.67 -5.89
CA GLU A 242 25.93 -19.90 -5.43
C GLU A 242 26.36 -20.80 -6.59
N SER A 243 25.51 -20.99 -7.60
CA SER A 243 25.87 -21.78 -8.79
C SER A 243 26.94 -21.11 -9.64
N THR A 244 27.04 -19.78 -9.59
CA THR A 244 28.03 -18.98 -10.33
C THR A 244 29.24 -18.57 -9.47
N LYS A 245 29.53 -19.26 -8.35
CA LYS A 245 30.65 -18.91 -7.44
C LYS A 245 32.01 -18.71 -8.13
N LYS A 246 32.30 -19.48 -9.19
CA LYS A 246 33.56 -19.42 -9.96
C LYS A 246 33.52 -18.44 -11.13
N HIS A 247 32.50 -17.60 -11.23
CA HIS A 247 32.37 -16.62 -12.30
C HIS A 247 33.47 -15.54 -12.22
N VAL A 248 33.89 -15.02 -13.36
CA VAL A 248 34.97 -14.02 -13.47
C VAL A 248 34.61 -12.70 -12.77
N LEU A 249 33.32 -12.34 -12.76
CA LEU A 249 32.84 -11.14 -12.07
C LEU A 249 32.86 -11.32 -10.54
N ASN A 250 33.46 -10.34 -9.86
CA ASN A 250 33.43 -10.23 -8.41
C ASN A 250 31.98 -10.24 -7.88
N LEU A 251 31.77 -10.88 -6.72
CA LEU A 251 30.48 -10.96 -6.03
C LEU A 251 29.81 -9.57 -5.88
N ASN A 252 30.58 -8.54 -5.54
CA ASN A 252 30.05 -7.18 -5.34
C ASN A 252 29.38 -6.63 -6.62
N PHE A 253 29.99 -6.86 -7.79
CA PHE A 253 29.38 -6.46 -9.06
C PHE A 253 28.16 -7.32 -9.40
N ARG A 254 28.20 -8.62 -9.11
CA ARG A 254 27.05 -9.50 -9.32
C ARG A 254 25.85 -9.09 -8.46
N ILE A 255 26.08 -8.64 -7.22
CA ILE A 255 25.03 -8.09 -6.35
C ILE A 255 24.47 -6.77 -6.93
N GLN A 256 25.34 -5.87 -7.40
CA GLN A 256 24.89 -4.63 -8.05
C GLN A 256 24.05 -4.91 -9.31
N LEU A 257 24.35 -5.96 -10.09
CA LEU A 257 23.53 -6.33 -11.25
C LEU A 257 22.09 -6.71 -10.86
N PHE A 258 21.86 -7.34 -9.70
CA PHE A 258 20.51 -7.59 -9.20
C PHE A 258 19.78 -6.30 -8.82
N MET A 259 20.49 -5.36 -8.19
CA MET A 259 19.93 -4.05 -7.86
C MET A 259 19.60 -3.22 -9.12
N HIS A 260 20.49 -3.24 -10.13
CA HIS A 260 20.25 -2.63 -11.44
C HIS A 260 19.03 -3.25 -12.12
N SER A 261 18.90 -4.58 -12.06
CA SER A 261 17.76 -5.31 -12.62
C SER A 261 16.46 -4.93 -11.91
N HIS A 262 16.47 -4.83 -10.58
CA HIS A 262 15.30 -4.39 -9.83
C HIS A 262 14.92 -2.94 -10.16
N CYS A 263 15.91 -2.04 -10.22
CA CYS A 263 15.69 -0.64 -10.62
C CYS A 263 15.09 -0.54 -12.04
N LEU A 264 15.60 -1.32 -13.00
CA LEU A 264 15.08 -1.35 -14.36
C LEU A 264 13.60 -1.74 -14.41
N LEU A 265 13.19 -2.73 -13.60
CA LEU A 265 11.81 -3.15 -13.52
C LEU A 265 10.91 -2.09 -12.87
N LEU A 266 11.41 -1.38 -11.85
CA LEU A 266 10.71 -0.23 -11.27
C LEU A 266 10.62 0.95 -12.23
N ILE A 267 11.63 1.18 -13.07
CA ILE A 267 11.60 2.19 -14.14
C ILE A 267 10.51 1.86 -15.15
N ILE A 268 10.45 0.61 -15.62
CA ILE A 268 9.39 0.16 -16.53
C ILE A 268 8.01 0.38 -15.88
N LEU A 269 7.84 -0.06 -14.63
CA LEU A 269 6.58 0.13 -13.90
C LEU A 269 6.21 1.62 -13.75
N THR A 270 7.17 2.47 -13.36
CA THR A 270 6.97 3.91 -13.18
C THR A 270 6.54 4.56 -14.50
N ILE A 271 7.24 4.24 -15.60
CA ILE A 271 6.94 4.78 -16.93
C ILE A 271 5.55 4.30 -17.38
N THR A 272 5.23 3.02 -17.22
CA THR A 272 3.91 2.47 -17.56
C THR A 272 2.79 3.17 -16.78
N LEU A 273 2.92 3.28 -15.45
CA LEU A 273 1.91 3.97 -14.62
C LEU A 273 1.78 5.46 -15.00
N THR A 274 2.90 6.10 -15.34
CA THR A 274 2.91 7.50 -15.80
C THR A 274 2.18 7.66 -17.14
N PHE A 275 2.38 6.76 -18.10
CA PHE A 275 1.66 6.77 -19.38
C PHE A 275 0.16 6.49 -19.22
N LEU A 276 -0.21 5.70 -18.22
CA LEU A 276 -1.61 5.44 -17.85
C LEU A 276 -2.24 6.57 -17.03
N ASN A 277 -1.51 7.67 -16.79
CA ASN A 277 -1.93 8.80 -15.94
C ASN A 277 -2.34 8.40 -14.50
N ILE A 278 -1.74 7.32 -13.98
CA ILE A 278 -1.93 6.91 -12.59
C ILE A 278 -1.13 7.86 -11.70
N ARG A 279 -1.82 8.55 -10.79
CA ARG A 279 -1.25 9.62 -9.96
C ARG A 279 -0.36 9.08 -8.86
N SER A 280 -0.64 7.89 -8.35
CA SER A 280 0.22 7.16 -7.39
C SER A 280 1.55 6.65 -8.00
N ALA A 281 1.82 6.86 -9.29
CA ALA A 281 3.08 6.46 -9.93
C ALA A 281 4.34 7.00 -9.24
N TYR A 282 4.25 8.13 -8.53
CA TYR A 282 5.36 8.68 -7.75
C TYR A 282 5.89 7.70 -6.70
N MET A 283 5.05 6.78 -6.20
CA MET A 283 5.46 5.76 -5.24
C MET A 283 6.47 4.78 -5.84
N CYS A 284 6.38 4.47 -7.14
CA CYS A 284 7.38 3.65 -7.83
C CYS A 284 8.63 4.46 -8.18
N MET A 285 8.46 5.75 -8.44
CA MET A 285 9.56 6.68 -8.71
C MET A 285 10.46 6.91 -7.49
N LEU A 286 9.90 6.97 -6.27
CA LEU A 286 10.68 7.23 -5.06
C LEU A 286 11.85 6.25 -4.84
N PRO A 287 11.66 4.91 -4.83
CA PRO A 287 12.78 3.98 -4.73
C PRO A 287 13.81 4.14 -5.85
N VAL A 288 13.36 4.43 -7.07
CA VAL A 288 14.24 4.69 -8.24
C VAL A 288 15.11 5.93 -7.98
N LEU A 289 14.52 7.02 -7.49
CA LEU A 289 15.23 8.25 -7.13
C LEU A 289 16.34 7.98 -6.11
N PHE A 290 16.01 7.32 -5.00
CA PHE A 290 16.96 7.07 -3.91
C PHE A 290 18.05 6.06 -4.31
N TYR A 291 17.71 5.06 -5.13
CA TYR A 291 18.71 4.15 -5.68
C TYR A 291 19.63 4.86 -6.68
N ALA A 292 19.08 5.65 -7.60
CA ALA A 292 19.86 6.42 -8.57
C ALA A 292 20.81 7.40 -7.88
N ALA A 293 20.36 8.10 -6.84
CA ALA A 293 21.20 8.98 -6.05
C ALA A 293 22.39 8.23 -5.41
N ALA A 294 22.15 7.07 -4.79
CA ALA A 294 23.21 6.24 -4.23
C ALA A 294 24.17 5.71 -5.30
N LEU A 295 23.65 5.33 -6.47
CA LEU A 295 24.46 4.87 -7.58
C LEU A 295 25.35 5.99 -8.13
N ILE A 296 24.81 7.20 -8.32
CA ILE A 296 25.57 8.37 -8.76
C ILE A 296 26.67 8.70 -7.75
N ILE A 297 26.37 8.70 -6.44
CA ILE A 297 27.38 8.89 -5.39
C ILE A 297 28.47 7.81 -5.51
N ASN A 298 28.10 6.54 -5.66
CA ASN A 298 29.04 5.43 -5.82
C ASN A 298 29.92 5.57 -7.07
N LEU A 299 29.39 6.11 -8.16
CA LEU A 299 30.13 6.36 -9.41
C LEU A 299 31.12 7.51 -9.24
N ILE A 300 30.70 8.63 -8.66
CA ILE A 300 31.55 9.81 -8.43
C ILE A 300 32.68 9.50 -7.44
N THR A 301 32.36 8.83 -6.34
CA THR A 301 33.32 8.50 -5.27
C THR A 301 34.14 7.24 -5.55
N GLN A 302 33.84 6.52 -6.64
CA GLN A 302 34.50 5.26 -7.01
C GLN A 302 34.45 4.16 -5.95
N LEU A 303 33.56 4.24 -4.96
CA LEU A 303 33.40 3.24 -3.89
C LEU A 303 32.99 1.87 -4.41
N HIS A 304 32.42 1.80 -5.61
CA HIS A 304 32.10 0.55 -6.31
C HIS A 304 33.33 -0.30 -6.65
N TYR A 305 34.55 0.26 -6.61
CA TYR A 305 35.80 -0.49 -6.81
C TYR A 305 36.44 -1.01 -5.52
N ASN A 306 36.14 -0.38 -4.38
CA ASN A 306 36.80 -0.67 -3.12
C ASN A 306 35.94 -1.62 -2.29
N GLY A 307 36.14 -2.92 -2.46
CA GLY A 307 35.48 -3.94 -1.62
C GLY A 307 33.97 -3.74 -1.47
N HIS A 308 33.47 -3.75 -0.23
CA HIS A 308 32.04 -3.65 0.08
C HIS A 308 31.55 -2.22 0.34
N TRP A 309 32.40 -1.20 0.12
CA TRP A 309 32.08 0.20 0.45
C TRP A 309 30.88 0.75 -0.35
N PHE A 310 30.60 0.19 -1.53
CA PHE A 310 29.43 0.54 -2.34
C PHE A 310 28.09 0.36 -1.60
N ALA A 311 28.05 -0.53 -0.61
CA ALA A 311 26.84 -0.83 0.15
C ALA A 311 26.44 0.32 1.08
N ILE A 312 27.39 1.16 1.52
CA ILE A 312 27.11 2.23 2.49
C ILE A 312 26.19 3.30 1.88
N PRO A 313 26.48 3.91 0.72
CA PRO A 313 25.56 4.86 0.10
C PRO A 313 24.19 4.26 -0.20
N ILE A 314 24.15 2.97 -0.55
CA ILE A 314 22.89 2.26 -0.82
C ILE A 314 22.07 2.14 0.47
N ILE A 315 22.64 1.60 1.55
CA ILE A 315 21.95 1.45 2.84
C ILE A 315 21.44 2.82 3.31
N MET A 316 22.28 3.85 3.27
CA MET A 316 21.91 5.20 3.69
C MET A 316 20.77 5.77 2.84
N SER A 317 20.77 5.56 1.52
CA SER A 317 19.70 6.06 0.67
C SER A 317 18.38 5.31 0.83
N GLN A 318 18.41 4.06 1.30
CA GLN A 318 17.19 3.27 1.51
C GLN A 318 16.47 3.57 2.83
N ILE A 319 17.10 4.27 3.79
CA ILE A 319 16.46 4.64 5.06
C ILE A 319 15.18 5.45 4.81
N MET A 320 15.24 6.44 3.93
CA MET A 320 14.12 7.35 3.66
C MET A 320 12.95 6.66 2.93
N PRO A 321 13.15 5.90 1.82
CA PRO A 321 12.12 5.04 1.24
C PRO A 321 11.51 4.07 2.26
N PHE A 322 12.34 3.40 3.06
CA PHE A 322 11.85 2.43 4.04
C PHE A 322 10.91 3.09 5.05
N MET A 323 11.29 4.24 5.62
CA MET A 323 10.42 5.00 6.52
C MET A 323 9.13 5.44 5.82
N TYR A 324 9.21 5.95 4.59
CA TYR A 324 8.04 6.42 3.85
C TYR A 324 7.03 5.29 3.58
N PHE A 325 7.49 4.15 3.09
CA PHE A 325 6.60 3.04 2.77
C PHE A 325 6.10 2.31 4.00
N THR A 326 6.87 2.24 5.09
CA THR A 326 6.35 1.72 6.37
C THR A 326 5.26 2.62 6.93
N TYR A 327 5.42 3.95 6.84
CA TYR A 327 4.37 4.93 7.17
C TYR A 327 3.11 4.74 6.32
N VAL A 328 3.25 4.61 5.00
CA VAL A 328 2.11 4.34 4.10
C VAL A 328 1.47 2.98 4.39
N ALA A 329 2.27 1.95 4.67
CA ALA A 329 1.78 0.61 4.98
C ALA A 329 0.95 0.61 6.28
N GLU A 330 1.46 1.24 7.34
CA GLU A 330 0.75 1.38 8.62
C GLU A 330 -0.63 2.00 8.41
N TYR A 331 -0.69 3.13 7.70
CA TYR A 331 -1.94 3.79 7.36
C TYR A 331 -2.88 2.91 6.52
N LEU A 332 -2.39 2.23 5.47
CA LEU A 332 -3.21 1.36 4.63
C LEU A 332 -3.78 0.18 5.45
N PHE A 333 -2.96 -0.44 6.31
CA PHE A 333 -3.42 -1.53 7.17
C PHE A 333 -4.43 -1.04 8.21
N PHE A 334 -4.26 0.15 8.80
CA PHE A 334 -5.26 0.70 9.72
C PHE A 334 -6.64 0.91 9.09
N ILE A 335 -6.70 1.18 7.79
CA ILE A 335 -7.97 1.27 7.06
C ILE A 335 -8.48 -0.11 6.67
N LEU A 336 -7.64 -0.90 5.99
CA LEU A 336 -8.07 -2.11 5.31
C LEU A 336 -8.37 -3.25 6.27
N ILE A 337 -7.68 -3.33 7.41
CA ILE A 337 -7.92 -4.39 8.40
C ILE A 337 -9.37 -4.29 8.93
N PRO A 338 -9.82 -3.18 9.54
CA PRO A 338 -11.21 -3.09 10.01
C PRO A 338 -12.25 -3.14 8.89
N VAL A 339 -11.95 -2.57 7.70
CA VAL A 339 -12.85 -2.65 6.54
C VAL A 339 -13.07 -4.10 6.10
N SER A 340 -12.06 -4.97 6.23
CA SER A 340 -12.19 -6.40 5.90
C SER A 340 -13.23 -7.13 6.75
N GLY A 341 -13.50 -6.66 7.98
CA GLY A 341 -14.56 -7.18 8.84
C GLY A 341 -15.97 -6.68 8.49
N ARG A 342 -16.12 -5.91 7.41
CA ARG A 342 -17.39 -5.35 6.96
C ARG A 342 -17.55 -5.22 5.43
N ASN A 343 -16.77 -5.97 4.66
CA ASN A 343 -16.77 -5.93 3.18
C ASN A 343 -17.59 -7.07 2.53
N GLY A 344 -18.44 -7.73 3.32
CA GLY A 344 -19.23 -8.87 2.89
C GLY A 344 -18.43 -10.17 2.80
N SER A 345 -19.13 -11.27 2.54
CA SER A 345 -18.57 -12.62 2.55
C SER A 345 -17.96 -13.08 1.22
N SER A 346 -18.25 -12.37 0.12
CA SER A 346 -17.84 -12.76 -1.24
C SER A 346 -16.35 -12.53 -1.52
N THR A 347 -15.73 -11.56 -0.85
CA THR A 347 -14.32 -11.21 -1.03
C THR A 347 -13.43 -11.98 -0.06
N ASN A 348 -12.23 -12.38 -0.48
CA ASN A 348 -11.23 -12.94 0.41
C ASN A 348 -10.32 -11.80 0.92
N PRO A 349 -10.41 -11.41 2.19
CA PRO A 349 -9.66 -10.27 2.74
C PRO A 349 -8.16 -10.53 2.85
N ASP A 350 -7.74 -11.77 3.06
CA ASP A 350 -6.33 -12.17 3.13
C ASP A 350 -5.59 -11.85 1.81
N LEU A 351 -6.26 -11.99 0.66
CA LEU A 351 -5.70 -11.61 -0.64
C LEU A 351 -5.43 -10.11 -0.73
N VAL A 352 -6.32 -9.27 -0.17
CA VAL A 352 -6.18 -7.80 -0.17
C VAL A 352 -5.01 -7.37 0.72
N ILE A 353 -4.94 -7.89 1.94
CA ILE A 353 -3.85 -7.60 2.88
C ILE A 353 -2.52 -8.12 2.35
N SER A 354 -2.49 -9.32 1.76
CA SER A 354 -1.30 -9.86 1.12
C SER A 354 -0.85 -9.00 -0.05
N LEU A 355 -1.76 -8.49 -0.89
CA LEU A 355 -1.40 -7.63 -2.02
C LEU A 355 -0.71 -6.33 -1.55
N VAL A 356 -1.23 -5.70 -0.49
CA VAL A 356 -0.58 -4.53 0.11
C VAL A 356 0.81 -4.87 0.62
N ALA A 357 0.97 -5.99 1.36
CA ALA A 357 2.27 -6.43 1.85
C ALA A 357 3.28 -6.70 0.72
N ILE A 358 2.83 -7.28 -0.40
CA ILE A 358 3.64 -7.52 -1.60
C ILE A 358 4.11 -6.19 -2.19
N LEU A 359 3.20 -5.24 -2.42
CA LEU A 359 3.52 -3.94 -3.01
C LEU A 359 4.56 -3.20 -2.17
N ILE A 360 4.36 -3.14 -0.84
CA ILE A 360 5.31 -2.51 0.09
C ILE A 360 6.65 -3.26 0.09
N THR A 361 6.64 -4.59 0.08
CA THR A 361 7.87 -5.40 0.02
C THR A 361 8.69 -5.08 -1.22
N ILE A 362 8.05 -5.04 -2.39
CA ILE A 362 8.72 -4.75 -3.67
C ILE A 362 9.35 -3.35 -3.65
N LEU A 363 8.63 -2.35 -3.11
CA LEU A 363 9.09 -0.96 -3.08
C LEU A 363 10.18 -0.69 -2.04
N CYS A 364 10.19 -1.41 -0.91
CA CYS A 364 11.18 -1.22 0.16
C CYS A 364 12.42 -2.11 0.04
N SER A 365 12.23 -3.37 -0.34
CA SER A 365 13.19 -4.43 0.00
C SER A 365 13.97 -4.94 -1.20
N GLY A 366 13.59 -4.60 -2.43
CA GLY A 366 14.31 -5.08 -3.61
C GLY A 366 15.75 -4.58 -3.73
N PHE A 367 16.09 -3.45 -3.10
CA PHE A 367 17.47 -2.98 -2.98
C PHE A 367 18.19 -3.47 -1.71
N LEU A 368 17.45 -3.91 -0.69
CA LEU A 368 18.01 -4.37 0.58
C LEU A 368 18.31 -5.87 0.59
N ILE A 369 17.44 -6.69 0.00
CA ILE A 369 17.63 -8.15 -0.09
C ILE A 369 18.96 -8.53 -0.74
N PRO A 370 19.41 -7.90 -1.85
CA PRO A 370 20.70 -8.22 -2.44
C PRO A 370 21.90 -7.99 -1.52
N LEU A 371 21.80 -7.10 -0.53
CA LEU A 371 22.88 -6.85 0.44
C LEU A 371 23.14 -8.05 1.35
N TYR A 372 22.13 -8.90 1.61
CA TYR A 372 22.31 -10.12 2.39
C TYR A 372 23.27 -11.11 1.73
N PHE A 373 23.48 -11.01 0.41
CA PHE A 373 24.42 -11.85 -0.33
C PHE A 373 25.89 -11.53 -0.04
N LEU A 374 26.17 -10.43 0.66
CA LEU A 374 27.51 -10.12 1.18
C LEU A 374 27.91 -11.07 2.32
N PHE A 375 26.94 -11.69 3.01
CA PHE A 375 27.21 -12.64 4.09
C PHE A 375 27.56 -14.03 3.54
N ARG A 376 28.49 -14.71 4.21
CA ARG A 376 29.01 -16.04 3.81
C ARG A 376 27.91 -17.11 3.65
N LYS A 377 26.86 -17.08 4.49
CA LYS A 377 25.75 -18.04 4.49
C LYS A 377 24.44 -17.39 4.04
N ALA A 378 24.48 -16.57 2.99
CA ALA A 378 23.32 -15.81 2.54
C ALA A 378 22.07 -16.67 2.28
N ARG A 379 22.21 -17.83 1.64
CA ARG A 379 21.09 -18.76 1.44
C ARG A 379 20.44 -19.18 2.76
N SER A 380 21.24 -19.49 3.77
CA SER A 380 20.72 -19.85 5.11
C SER A 380 19.97 -18.68 5.75
N ILE A 381 20.49 -17.46 5.62
CA ILE A 381 19.82 -16.25 6.15
C ILE A 381 18.48 -16.03 5.44
N ILE A 382 18.44 -16.13 4.11
CA ILE A 382 17.20 -16.01 3.34
C ILE A 382 16.19 -17.11 3.72
N THR A 383 16.64 -18.35 3.94
CA THR A 383 15.74 -19.44 4.37
C THR A 383 15.19 -19.24 5.79
N CYS A 384 15.79 -18.40 6.64
CA CYS A 384 15.21 -18.06 7.93
C CYS A 384 13.85 -17.36 7.78
N PHE A 385 13.64 -16.56 6.72
CA PHE A 385 12.34 -15.95 6.47
C PHE A 385 11.25 -17.01 6.23
N LEU A 386 11.56 -18.08 5.49
CA LEU A 386 10.64 -19.20 5.31
C LEU A 386 10.34 -19.92 6.64
N ALA A 387 11.36 -20.11 7.48
CA ALA A 387 11.15 -20.71 8.81
C ALA A 387 10.24 -19.84 9.68
N VAL A 388 10.41 -18.51 9.66
CA VAL A 388 9.53 -17.55 10.34
C VAL A 388 8.11 -17.65 9.78
N THR A 389 7.94 -17.73 8.46
CA THR A 389 6.61 -17.92 7.84
C THR A 389 5.92 -19.17 8.35
N VAL A 390 6.62 -20.32 8.41
CA VAL A 390 6.05 -21.56 8.93
C VAL A 390 5.61 -21.42 10.39
N VAL A 391 6.43 -20.78 11.22
CA VAL A 391 6.07 -20.48 12.63
C VAL A 391 4.81 -19.62 12.69
N PHE A 392 4.70 -18.59 11.86
CA PHE A 392 3.54 -17.71 11.86
C PHE A 392 2.27 -18.36 11.31
N ILE A 393 2.37 -19.29 10.35
CA ILE A 393 1.24 -20.12 9.93
C ILE A 393 0.75 -20.98 11.10
N ILE A 394 1.66 -21.59 11.85
CA ILE A 394 1.30 -22.37 13.05
C ILE A 394 0.64 -21.47 14.10
N LEU A 395 1.21 -20.30 14.39
CA LEU A 395 0.62 -19.35 15.34
C LEU A 395 -0.76 -18.88 14.90
N ALA A 396 -0.94 -18.60 13.60
CA ALA A 396 -2.21 -18.19 13.02
C ALA A 396 -3.29 -19.29 13.10
N ALA A 397 -2.91 -20.56 13.13
CA ALA A 397 -3.82 -21.70 13.33
C ALA A 397 -4.14 -21.99 14.82
N THR A 398 -3.56 -21.23 15.76
CA THR A 398 -3.83 -21.35 17.21
C THR A 398 -4.83 -20.27 17.65
N PRO A 399 -5.30 -20.27 18.91
CA PRO A 399 -6.16 -19.18 19.42
C PRO A 399 -5.56 -17.78 19.31
N ILE A 400 -4.24 -17.65 19.12
CA ILE A 400 -3.56 -16.37 18.85
C ILE A 400 -4.05 -15.76 17.53
N GLY A 401 -4.28 -16.59 16.51
CA GLY A 401 -4.83 -16.16 15.22
C GLY A 401 -6.36 -16.12 15.20
N ALA A 402 -7.03 -16.15 16.36
CA ALA A 402 -8.47 -15.97 16.38
C ALA A 402 -8.82 -14.56 15.89
N PRO A 403 -9.61 -14.41 14.80
CA PRO A 403 -9.86 -13.11 14.20
C PRO A 403 -10.54 -12.16 15.18
N TYR A 404 -11.50 -12.65 15.97
CA TYR A 404 -12.36 -11.80 16.78
C TYR A 404 -12.02 -11.84 18.26
N THR A 405 -12.00 -10.67 18.88
CA THR A 405 -11.87 -10.50 20.33
C THR A 405 -12.96 -9.57 20.85
N PRO A 406 -13.57 -9.85 22.02
CA PRO A 406 -14.55 -8.95 22.62
C PRO A 406 -13.97 -7.53 22.76
N GLN A 407 -14.78 -6.51 22.44
CA GLN A 407 -14.47 -5.07 22.57
C GLN A 407 -13.39 -4.53 21.61
N LEU A 408 -12.35 -5.31 21.30
CA LEU A 408 -11.20 -4.83 20.54
C LEU A 408 -11.32 -5.11 19.04
N ALA A 409 -11.80 -6.30 18.65
CA ALA A 409 -12.05 -6.68 17.26
C ALA A 409 -13.37 -7.47 17.18
N PRO A 410 -14.53 -6.81 17.37
CA PRO A 410 -15.81 -7.49 17.38
C PRO A 410 -16.18 -8.01 15.98
N GLN A 411 -16.82 -9.18 15.95
CA GLN A 411 -17.47 -9.69 14.75
C GLN A 411 -18.78 -8.95 14.49
N ARG A 412 -19.11 -8.71 13.22
CA ARG A 412 -20.25 -7.87 12.82
C ARG A 412 -21.29 -8.64 12.02
N TYR A 413 -22.56 -8.33 12.29
CA TYR A 413 -23.71 -8.85 11.55
C TYR A 413 -24.63 -7.69 11.17
N SER A 414 -25.13 -7.69 9.94
CA SER A 414 -26.23 -6.83 9.52
C SER A 414 -27.54 -7.52 9.89
N ILE A 415 -28.45 -6.80 10.55
CA ILE A 415 -29.74 -7.33 11.00
C ILE A 415 -30.83 -6.45 10.41
N GLN A 416 -31.75 -7.04 9.66
CA GLN A 416 -32.89 -6.35 9.07
C GLN A 416 -34.18 -7.03 9.51
N HIS A 417 -35.13 -6.24 9.98
CA HIS A 417 -36.51 -6.70 10.15
C HIS A 417 -37.18 -6.73 8.77
N THR A 418 -37.63 -7.90 8.36
CA THR A 418 -38.29 -8.11 7.07
C THR A 418 -39.74 -8.52 7.31
N ASN A 419 -40.65 -8.01 6.48
CA ASN A 419 -42.05 -8.44 6.49
C ASN A 419 -42.42 -8.93 5.09
N GLN A 420 -42.79 -10.20 4.97
CA GLN A 420 -43.25 -10.79 3.73
C GLN A 420 -44.78 -10.84 3.73
N ILE A 421 -45.38 -10.10 2.81
CA ILE A 421 -46.81 -10.12 2.56
C ILE A 421 -47.06 -10.73 1.19
N ASN A 422 -47.66 -11.92 1.16
CA ASN A 422 -48.10 -12.55 -0.09
C ASN A 422 -49.60 -12.34 -0.25
N HIS A 423 -50.03 -11.90 -1.43
CA HIS A 423 -51.44 -11.70 -1.76
C HIS A 423 -51.94 -12.81 -2.69
N ASN A 424 -53.21 -13.19 -2.55
CA ASN A 424 -53.94 -14.03 -3.49
C ASN A 424 -54.28 -13.24 -4.76
N LEU A 425 -54.73 -13.92 -5.81
CA LEU A 425 -55.16 -13.30 -7.08
C LEU A 425 -56.34 -12.32 -6.90
N ASP A 426 -57.12 -12.47 -5.84
CA ASP A 426 -58.23 -11.58 -5.48
C ASP A 426 -57.81 -10.37 -4.63
N GLY A 427 -56.51 -10.22 -4.35
CA GLY A 427 -55.95 -9.17 -3.52
C GLY A 427 -55.98 -9.44 -2.00
N SER A 428 -56.65 -10.51 -1.54
CA SER A 428 -56.65 -10.89 -0.13
C SER A 428 -55.26 -11.34 0.33
N THR A 429 -54.89 -11.01 1.57
CA THR A 429 -53.58 -11.42 2.12
C THR A 429 -53.59 -12.92 2.44
N ARG A 430 -52.65 -13.65 1.85
CA ARG A 430 -52.45 -15.08 2.09
C ARG A 430 -51.44 -15.35 3.21
N ILE A 431 -50.33 -14.61 3.20
CA ILE A 431 -49.24 -14.74 4.18
C ILE A 431 -48.86 -13.32 4.60
N ASN A 432 -48.67 -13.11 5.90
CA ASN A 432 -48.12 -11.88 6.48
C ASN A 432 -47.20 -12.30 7.62
N GLU A 433 -45.92 -12.50 7.29
CA GLU A 433 -44.92 -13.04 8.20
C GLU A 433 -43.78 -12.04 8.38
N SER A 434 -43.46 -11.75 9.64
CA SER A 434 -42.31 -10.95 9.99
C SER A 434 -41.14 -11.83 10.43
N ALA A 435 -39.96 -11.54 9.93
CA ALA A 435 -38.73 -12.26 10.23
C ALA A 435 -37.58 -11.28 10.49
N ILE A 436 -36.50 -11.82 11.05
CA ILE A 436 -35.23 -11.10 11.15
C ILE A 436 -34.29 -11.74 10.14
N TYR A 437 -33.90 -10.97 9.14
CA TYR A 437 -32.88 -11.33 8.19
C TYR A 437 -31.51 -10.93 8.74
N VAL A 438 -30.68 -11.92 9.05
CA VAL A 438 -29.30 -11.73 9.50
C VAL A 438 -28.37 -12.02 8.34
N TYR A 439 -27.54 -11.05 7.97
CA TYR A 439 -26.52 -11.20 6.94
C TYR A 439 -25.13 -10.93 7.53
N GLN A 440 -24.17 -11.84 7.29
CA GLN A 440 -22.80 -11.71 7.77
C GLN A 440 -22.05 -10.63 6.97
N GLN A 441 -21.25 -9.81 7.66
CA GLN A 441 -20.49 -8.74 7.00
C GLN A 441 -19.05 -9.14 6.62
N ASP A 442 -18.67 -10.41 6.82
CA ASP A 442 -17.30 -10.90 6.58
C ASP A 442 -17.27 -12.37 6.11
N ARG A 443 -16.05 -12.91 5.97
CA ARG A 443 -15.74 -14.23 5.41
C ARG A 443 -16.21 -15.41 6.29
N HIS A 444 -16.47 -15.22 7.58
CA HIS A 444 -16.76 -16.31 8.53
C HIS A 444 -18.26 -16.60 8.66
N ILE A 445 -18.86 -17.12 7.58
CA ILE A 445 -20.33 -17.26 7.42
C ILE A 445 -20.98 -18.16 8.49
N GLU A 446 -20.35 -19.28 8.86
CA GLU A 446 -20.95 -20.31 9.73
C GLU A 446 -21.03 -19.92 11.22
N THR A 447 -20.29 -18.90 11.65
CA THR A 447 -20.25 -18.48 13.06
C THR A 447 -21.56 -17.86 13.57
N ALA A 448 -22.38 -17.31 12.67
CA ALA A 448 -23.67 -16.71 13.00
C ALA A 448 -24.70 -17.76 13.48
N GLU A 449 -24.74 -18.90 12.78
CA GLU A 449 -25.71 -19.97 13.00
C GLU A 449 -25.56 -20.57 14.40
N GLY A 450 -24.31 -20.79 14.83
CA GLY A 450 -24.00 -21.35 16.14
C GLY A 450 -24.28 -20.42 17.33
N LYS A 451 -24.25 -19.08 17.15
CA LYS A 451 -24.40 -18.11 18.25
C LYS A 451 -25.83 -17.57 18.38
N MET A 452 -26.51 -17.27 17.27
CA MET A 452 -27.85 -16.67 17.32
C MET A 452 -28.97 -17.70 17.49
N PHE A 453 -28.82 -18.91 16.93
CA PHE A 453 -29.91 -19.90 16.89
C PHE A 453 -29.79 -21.02 17.94
N ARG A 454 -28.68 -21.10 18.70
CA ARG A 454 -28.53 -22.04 19.83
C ARG A 454 -29.34 -21.65 21.09
N LYS A 455 -30.10 -20.55 21.07
CA LYS A 455 -30.99 -20.12 22.16
C LYS A 455 -32.49 -20.21 21.80
N ARG A 456 -32.87 -21.14 20.91
CA ARG A 456 -34.27 -21.54 20.74
C ARG A 456 -34.48 -22.99 21.13
#